data_AF-A0ABC9D6P1-F1
#
_entry.id   AF-A0ABC9D6P1-F1
#
_cell.length_a   1.000
_cell.length_b   1.000
_cell.length_c   1.000
_cell.angle_alpha   90.00
_cell.angle_beta   90.00
_cell.angle_gamma   90.00
#
_symmetry.space_group_name_H-M   'P 1'
#
loop_
_entity.id
_entity.type
_entity.pdbx_description
1 polymer ?
#
loop_
_entity_poly.entity_id
_entity_poly.type
_entity_poly.pdbx_seq_one_letter_code
_entity_poly.pdbx_strand_id
1 'polypeptide(L)'
;MVVVTGITGLISIGIYIADKVIRLAGRAQRNREKCRLLKKRVEMIRDLLTELQSQKWTPDPGTGKLLRDLNDAIDEGRALVESCQERRTWSLLFRTQKKAKKFDALGERISEILAMFHIANMNLIVKTNRNGGAAAAKACAPSSAGEVKKMVSMAVSIVEEAKKLRQNREEIQQLVQFVEQAAKQMQKLQSANLRRDPKTKKLLVDLQDLLQQADNILFHHRQPHRNNTRMAQAFSCTGGGYYSQDEPEQILEVAYRIEYVVQFLPLTIILQI
;
A
#
# COMPACT_ATOMS: atom_id res chain seq x y z
N MET A 1 -36.54 8.27 17.34
CA MET A 1 -35.14 7.79 17.38
C MET A 1 -34.59 7.83 15.97
N VAL A 2 -33.67 8.74 15.67
CA VAL A 2 -33.06 8.85 14.34
C VAL A 2 -31.96 7.80 14.23
N VAL A 3 -32.00 7.03 13.15
CA VAL A 3 -31.09 5.93 12.81
C VAL A 3 -29.70 6.49 12.56
N VAL A 4 -28.80 6.43 13.56
CA VAL A 4 -27.35 6.71 13.41
C VAL A 4 -26.58 5.40 13.15
N THR A 5 -27.13 4.47 12.36
CA THR A 5 -26.52 3.13 12.13
C THR A 5 -25.90 2.96 10.74
N GLY A 6 -25.85 4.00 9.91
CA GLY A 6 -25.42 3.82 8.51
C GLY A 6 -23.91 3.66 8.32
N ILE A 7 -23.07 4.31 9.13
CA ILE A 7 -21.66 4.57 8.75
C ILE A 7 -20.65 3.91 9.69
N THR A 8 -20.81 4.06 11.00
CA THR A 8 -20.02 3.30 12.00
C THR A 8 -20.21 1.78 11.79
N GLY A 9 -21.40 1.39 11.30
CA GLY A 9 -21.68 0.03 10.86
C GLY A 9 -20.78 -0.43 9.71
N LEU A 10 -20.52 0.41 8.69
CA LEU A 10 -19.71 0.03 7.53
C LEU A 10 -18.24 -0.21 7.87
N ILE A 11 -17.66 0.63 8.72
CA ILE A 11 -16.28 0.44 9.18
C ILE A 11 -16.18 -0.85 10.00
N SER A 12 -17.13 -1.08 10.91
CA SER A 12 -17.17 -2.28 11.75
C SER A 12 -17.35 -3.56 10.93
N ILE A 13 -18.22 -3.53 9.90
CA ILE A 13 -18.41 -4.62 8.95
C ILE A 13 -17.11 -4.89 8.18
N GLY A 14 -16.44 -3.83 7.71
CA GLY A 14 -15.17 -3.94 6.99
C GLY A 14 -14.08 -4.62 7.82
N ILE A 15 -13.92 -4.19 9.08
CA ILE A 15 -12.96 -4.82 10.02
C ILE A 15 -13.29 -6.31 10.20
N TYR A 16 -14.57 -6.64 10.40
CA TYR A 16 -15.01 -8.03 10.57
C TYR A 16 -14.72 -8.90 9.33
N ILE A 17 -15.03 -8.41 8.13
CA ILE A 17 -14.75 -9.09 6.87
C ILE A 17 -13.24 -9.29 6.70
N ALA A 18 -12.46 -8.24 6.94
CA ALA A 18 -11.00 -8.28 6.83
C ALA A 18 -10.39 -9.33 7.77
N ASP A 19 -10.77 -9.33 9.06
CA ASP A 19 -10.32 -10.35 10.03
C ASP A 19 -10.66 -11.77 9.59
N LYS A 20 -11.84 -11.98 8.99
CA LYS A 20 -12.24 -13.29 8.49
C LYS A 20 -11.34 -13.72 7.32
N VAL A 21 -11.08 -12.84 6.35
CA VAL A 21 -10.19 -13.13 5.22
C VAL A 21 -8.76 -13.41 5.69
N ILE A 22 -8.23 -12.61 6.62
CA ILE A 22 -6.89 -12.79 7.21
C ILE A 22 -6.75 -14.17 7.85
N ARG A 23 -7.75 -14.58 8.65
CA ARG A 23 -7.77 -15.91 9.29
C ARG A 23 -7.80 -17.03 8.28
N LEU A 24 -8.61 -16.91 7.23
CA LEU A 24 -8.72 -17.92 6.18
C LEU A 24 -7.42 -18.03 5.37
N ALA A 25 -6.78 -16.89 5.08
CA ALA A 25 -5.56 -16.83 4.29
C ALA A 25 -4.36 -17.38 5.06
N GLY A 26 -4.34 -17.20 6.38
CA GLY A 26 -3.34 -17.83 7.26
C GLY A 26 -3.40 -19.37 7.27
N ARG A 27 -4.50 -19.98 6.80
CA ARG A 27 -4.69 -21.44 6.72
C ARG A 27 -4.54 -21.97 5.29
N ALA A 28 -4.12 -21.14 4.34
CA ALA A 28 -3.97 -21.51 2.94
C ALA A 28 -2.97 -22.65 2.78
N GLN A 29 -3.38 -23.73 2.12
CA GLN A 29 -2.49 -24.85 1.80
C GLN A 29 -1.92 -24.73 0.38
N ARG A 30 -2.64 -24.06 -0.52
CA ARG A 30 -2.31 -23.82 -1.94
C ARG A 30 -2.22 -22.34 -2.25
N ASN A 31 -1.55 -22.01 -3.36
CA ASN A 31 -1.29 -20.62 -3.77
C ASN A 31 -0.81 -19.77 -2.58
N ARG A 32 0.06 -20.36 -1.73
CA ARG A 32 0.41 -19.81 -0.42
C ARG A 32 0.92 -18.39 -0.55
N GLU A 33 1.68 -18.11 -1.60
CA GLU A 33 2.27 -16.82 -1.83
C GLU A 33 1.23 -15.74 -2.18
N LYS A 34 0.33 -16.00 -3.14
CA LYS A 34 -0.79 -15.10 -3.45
C LYS A 34 -1.76 -14.93 -2.26
N CYS A 35 -2.06 -16.01 -1.54
CA CYS A 35 -2.88 -15.97 -0.33
C CYS A 35 -2.17 -15.19 0.82
N ARG A 36 -0.84 -15.30 0.95
CA ARG A 36 -0.01 -14.52 1.89
C ARG A 36 0.02 -13.03 1.52
N LEU A 37 0.18 -12.71 0.24
CA LEU A 37 0.19 -11.34 -0.27
C LEU A 37 -1.15 -10.66 -0.03
N LEU A 38 -2.27 -11.34 -0.37
CA LEU A 38 -3.61 -10.83 -0.08
C LEU A 38 -3.83 -10.66 1.43
N LYS A 39 -3.38 -11.62 2.26
CA LYS A 39 -3.45 -11.50 3.72
C LYS A 39 -2.78 -10.22 4.21
N LYS A 40 -1.52 -9.98 3.83
CA LYS A 40 -0.77 -8.77 4.22
C LYS A 40 -1.49 -7.50 3.79
N ARG A 41 -2.04 -7.51 2.57
CA ARG A 41 -2.79 -6.36 2.05
C ARG A 41 -4.06 -6.09 2.84
N VAL A 42 -4.83 -7.12 3.18
CA VAL A 42 -6.05 -7.00 3.98
C VAL A 42 -5.74 -6.62 5.43
N GLU A 43 -4.61 -7.06 5.99
CA GLU A 43 -4.12 -6.59 7.31
C GLU A 43 -3.93 -5.06 7.31
N MET A 44 -3.24 -4.51 6.30
CA MET A 44 -3.04 -3.07 6.17
C MET A 44 -4.38 -2.31 6.04
N ILE A 45 -5.32 -2.85 5.27
CA ILE A 45 -6.65 -2.24 5.12
C ILE A 45 -7.42 -2.28 6.46
N ARG A 46 -7.38 -3.41 7.17
CA ARG A 46 -8.00 -3.53 8.50
C ARG A 46 -7.42 -2.52 9.48
N ASP A 47 -6.10 -2.33 9.47
CA ASP A 47 -5.43 -1.37 10.36
C ASP A 47 -5.88 0.07 10.05
N LEU A 48 -6.04 0.41 8.77
CA LEU A 48 -6.62 1.68 8.33
C LEU A 48 -8.07 1.83 8.82
N LEU A 49 -8.92 0.82 8.64
CA LEU A 49 -10.31 0.85 9.10
C LEU A 49 -10.42 0.97 10.63
N THR A 50 -9.55 0.28 11.37
CA THR A 50 -9.51 0.33 12.84
C THR A 50 -9.15 1.73 13.32
N GLU A 51 -8.20 2.39 12.65
CA GLU A 51 -7.89 3.78 12.96
C GLU A 51 -9.06 4.71 12.67
N LEU A 52 -9.71 4.57 11.51
CA LEU A 52 -10.88 5.38 11.18
C LEU A 52 -11.99 5.21 12.24
N GLN A 53 -12.17 3.99 12.74
CA GLN A 53 -13.12 3.69 13.81
C GLN A 53 -12.73 4.37 15.13
N SER A 54 -11.46 4.25 15.56
CA SER A 54 -11.00 4.81 16.84
C SER A 54 -11.11 6.33 16.89
N GLN A 55 -10.94 6.97 15.72
CA GLN A 55 -11.00 8.41 15.53
C GLN A 55 -12.43 8.93 15.30
N LYS A 56 -13.44 8.05 15.37
CA LYS A 56 -14.86 8.36 15.12
C LYS A 56 -15.07 9.09 13.79
N TRP A 57 -14.27 8.74 12.78
CA TRP A 57 -14.30 9.40 11.48
C TRP A 57 -15.64 9.17 10.79
N THR A 58 -16.21 10.24 10.23
CA THR A 58 -17.50 10.22 9.54
C THR A 58 -17.32 10.56 8.05
N PRO A 59 -17.41 9.59 7.13
CA PRO A 59 -17.38 9.84 5.69
C PRO A 59 -18.58 10.66 5.22
N ASP A 60 -18.35 11.46 4.19
CA ASP A 60 -19.44 11.96 3.35
C ASP A 60 -20.10 10.82 2.56
N PRO A 61 -21.29 11.02 1.97
CA PRO A 61 -22.01 9.96 1.25
C PRO A 61 -21.21 9.30 0.10
N GLY A 62 -20.37 10.06 -0.60
CA GLY A 62 -19.52 9.55 -1.68
C GLY A 62 -18.44 8.61 -1.13
N THR A 63 -17.77 9.04 -0.06
CA THR A 63 -16.78 8.21 0.63
C THR A 63 -17.40 6.97 1.29
N GLY A 64 -18.64 7.08 1.78
CA GLY A 64 -19.40 5.94 2.30
C GLY A 64 -19.70 4.87 1.25
N LYS A 65 -19.87 5.25 -0.03
CA LYS A 65 -19.98 4.30 -1.14
C LYS A 65 -18.65 3.57 -1.38
N LEU A 66 -17.54 4.31 -1.41
CA LEU A 66 -16.20 3.72 -1.59
C LEU A 66 -15.87 2.70 -0.50
N LEU A 67 -16.28 2.96 0.74
CA LEU A 67 -16.11 2.03 1.85
C LEU A 67 -16.95 0.74 1.68
N ARG A 68 -18.17 0.85 1.14
CA ARG A 68 -18.97 -0.34 0.76
C ARG A 68 -18.29 -1.13 -0.35
N ASP A 69 -17.88 -0.45 -1.42
CA ASP A 69 -17.21 -1.09 -2.56
C ASP A 69 -15.93 -1.81 -2.10
N LEU A 70 -15.20 -1.24 -1.13
CA LEU A 70 -14.03 -1.85 -0.50
C LEU A 70 -14.41 -3.11 0.30
N ASN A 71 -15.44 -3.03 1.13
CA ASN A 71 -15.91 -4.18 1.91
C ASN A 71 -16.32 -5.34 1.00
N ASP A 72 -17.03 -5.04 -0.09
CA ASP A 72 -17.46 -6.03 -1.09
C ASP A 72 -16.25 -6.67 -1.79
N ALA A 73 -15.25 -5.86 -2.19
CA ALA A 73 -14.02 -6.37 -2.78
C ALA A 73 -13.25 -7.29 -1.82
N ILE A 74 -13.09 -6.90 -0.55
CA ILE A 74 -12.44 -7.76 0.45
C ILE A 74 -13.25 -9.06 0.64
N ASP A 75 -14.57 -8.98 0.65
CA ASP A 75 -15.43 -10.15 0.80
C ASP A 75 -15.33 -11.11 -0.40
N GLU A 76 -15.21 -10.61 -1.63
CA GLU A 76 -14.91 -11.44 -2.80
C GLU A 76 -13.57 -12.17 -2.66
N GLY A 77 -12.58 -11.53 -2.03
CA GLY A 77 -11.32 -12.16 -1.65
C GLY A 77 -11.48 -13.38 -0.74
N ARG A 78 -12.55 -13.43 0.07
CA ARG A 78 -12.86 -14.59 0.91
C ARG A 78 -13.00 -15.86 0.10
N ALA A 79 -13.79 -15.84 -0.97
CA ALA A 79 -14.05 -17.01 -1.81
C ALA A 79 -12.76 -17.53 -2.47
N LEU A 80 -11.88 -16.60 -2.90
CA LEU A 80 -10.56 -16.96 -3.45
C LEU A 80 -9.70 -17.68 -2.41
N VAL A 81 -9.67 -17.15 -1.19
CA VAL A 81 -8.89 -17.68 -0.08
C VAL A 81 -9.45 -19.00 0.47
N GLU A 82 -10.77 -19.17 0.55
CA GLU A 82 -11.39 -20.45 0.91
C GLU A 82 -10.97 -21.54 -0.08
N SER A 83 -10.89 -21.21 -1.37
CA SER A 83 -10.40 -22.13 -2.39
C SER A 83 -8.90 -22.47 -2.26
N CYS A 84 -8.10 -21.69 -1.50
CA CYS A 84 -6.72 -22.03 -1.14
C CYS A 84 -6.65 -23.16 -0.09
N GLN A 85 -7.76 -23.53 0.56
CA GLN A 85 -7.83 -24.54 1.62
C GLN A 85 -8.25 -25.94 1.11
N GLU A 86 -8.86 -26.02 -0.08
CA GLU A 86 -9.35 -27.29 -0.64
C GLU A 86 -8.22 -28.29 -1.00
N ARG A 87 -8.40 -29.57 -0.64
CA ARG A 87 -7.44 -30.68 -0.90
C ARG A 87 -7.37 -31.10 -2.39
N ARG A 88 -6.40 -31.96 -2.72
CA ARG A 88 -6.04 -32.42 -4.08
C ARG A 88 -7.21 -33.01 -4.89
N THR A 89 -7.62 -32.31 -5.95
CA THR A 89 -8.15 -32.92 -7.18
C THR A 89 -7.15 -32.68 -8.32
N TRP A 90 -6.97 -33.67 -9.20
CA TRP A 90 -5.84 -33.85 -10.12
C TRP A 90 -5.76 -32.86 -11.32
N SER A 91 -6.70 -31.91 -11.46
CA SER A 91 -6.76 -30.99 -12.61
C SER A 91 -5.98 -29.67 -12.41
N LEU A 92 -4.67 -29.76 -12.13
CA LEU A 92 -3.94 -28.75 -11.34
C LEU A 92 -3.08 -27.68 -12.04
N LEU A 93 -2.99 -27.61 -13.38
CA LEU A 93 -2.21 -26.53 -14.04
C LEU A 93 -3.09 -25.46 -14.70
N PHE A 94 -4.20 -25.82 -15.34
CA PHE A 94 -5.09 -24.84 -15.97
C PHE A 94 -6.00 -24.12 -14.96
N ARG A 95 -6.32 -24.77 -13.83
CA ARG A 95 -7.09 -24.15 -12.73
C ARG A 95 -6.27 -23.16 -11.90
N THR A 96 -4.95 -23.28 -11.86
CA THR A 96 -4.09 -22.38 -11.06
C THR A 96 -3.85 -21.04 -11.76
N GLN A 97 -3.64 -21.01 -13.07
CA GLN A 97 -3.52 -19.74 -13.83
C GLN A 97 -4.80 -18.91 -13.80
N LYS A 98 -5.98 -19.52 -14.02
CA LYS A 98 -7.26 -18.79 -13.93
C LYS A 98 -7.50 -18.23 -12.51
N LYS A 99 -6.98 -18.89 -11.47
CA LYS A 99 -7.02 -18.40 -10.09
C LYS A 99 -6.03 -17.26 -9.85
N ALA A 100 -4.80 -17.35 -10.37
CA ALA A 100 -3.80 -16.28 -10.26
C ALA A 100 -4.36 -14.95 -10.82
N LYS A 101 -4.92 -14.98 -12.03
CA LYS A 101 -5.57 -13.81 -12.64
C LYS A 101 -6.69 -13.19 -11.80
N LYS A 102 -7.40 -14.00 -10.99
CA LYS A 102 -8.43 -13.50 -10.08
C LYS A 102 -7.85 -12.79 -8.86
N PHE A 103 -6.70 -13.24 -8.35
CA PHE A 103 -5.99 -12.52 -7.30
C PHE A 103 -5.46 -11.19 -7.83
N ASP A 104 -4.92 -11.19 -9.04
CA ASP A 104 -4.38 -9.99 -9.67
C ASP A 104 -5.51 -8.97 -9.91
N ALA A 105 -6.63 -9.38 -10.52
CA ALA A 105 -7.80 -8.54 -10.73
C ALA A 105 -8.44 -8.02 -9.42
N LEU A 106 -8.48 -8.85 -8.37
CA LEU A 106 -8.92 -8.41 -7.05
C LEU A 106 -7.96 -7.36 -6.48
N GLY A 107 -6.66 -7.58 -6.64
CA GLY A 107 -5.64 -6.62 -6.23
C GLY A 107 -5.80 -5.28 -6.93
N GLU A 108 -6.00 -5.28 -8.25
CA GLU A 108 -6.25 -4.05 -9.02
C GLU A 108 -7.51 -3.33 -8.53
N ARG A 109 -8.62 -4.05 -8.36
CA ARG A 109 -9.87 -3.46 -7.88
C ARG A 109 -9.73 -2.84 -6.49
N ILE A 110 -9.03 -3.51 -5.56
CA ILE A 110 -8.74 -2.93 -4.25
C ILE A 110 -7.91 -1.65 -4.40
N SER A 111 -6.90 -1.64 -5.29
CA SER A 111 -6.10 -0.44 -5.56
C SER A 111 -6.90 0.72 -6.11
N GLU A 112 -7.79 0.47 -7.06
CA GLU A 112 -8.66 1.49 -7.64
C GLU A 112 -9.55 2.13 -6.58
N ILE A 113 -10.16 1.30 -5.72
CA ILE A 113 -11.03 1.78 -4.63
C ILE A 113 -10.23 2.61 -3.63
N LEU A 114 -9.04 2.14 -3.22
CA LEU A 114 -8.15 2.89 -2.33
C LEU A 114 -7.69 4.20 -2.98
N ALA A 115 -7.37 4.22 -4.28
CA ALA A 115 -7.01 5.46 -4.98
C ALA A 115 -8.17 6.47 -5.01
N MET A 116 -9.41 6.03 -5.21
CA MET A 116 -10.58 6.90 -5.11
C MET A 116 -10.78 7.42 -3.68
N PHE A 117 -10.56 6.56 -2.67
CA PHE A 117 -10.61 6.94 -1.26
C PHE A 117 -9.56 8.00 -0.93
N HIS A 118 -8.34 7.85 -1.46
CA HIS A 118 -7.28 8.85 -1.38
C HIS A 118 -7.73 10.21 -1.89
N ILE A 119 -8.30 10.25 -3.09
CA ILE A 119 -8.71 11.48 -3.78
C ILE A 119 -9.80 12.19 -2.97
N ALA A 120 -10.79 11.43 -2.48
CA ALA A 120 -11.84 11.96 -1.63
C ALA A 120 -11.28 12.62 -0.36
N ASN A 121 -10.36 11.94 0.34
CA ASN A 121 -9.73 12.47 1.54
C ASN A 121 -8.82 13.67 1.26
N MET A 122 -8.04 13.65 0.17
CA MET A 122 -7.21 14.78 -0.22
C MET A 122 -8.03 16.02 -0.58
N ASN A 123 -9.21 15.84 -1.20
CA ASN A 123 -10.12 16.96 -1.47
C ASN A 123 -10.62 17.61 -0.17
N LEU A 124 -10.82 16.84 0.89
CA LEU A 124 -11.15 17.38 2.21
C LEU A 124 -10.02 18.26 2.75
N ILE A 125 -8.75 17.81 2.70
CA ILE A 125 -7.58 18.61 3.13
C ILE A 125 -7.52 19.94 2.37
N VAL A 126 -7.63 19.91 1.04
CA VAL A 126 -7.56 21.13 0.20
C VAL A 126 -8.71 22.07 0.51
N LYS A 127 -9.92 21.55 0.72
CA LYS A 127 -11.10 22.36 1.07
C LYS A 127 -10.95 23.01 2.44
N THR A 128 -10.47 22.28 3.44
CA THR A 128 -10.22 22.82 4.78
C THR A 128 -9.13 23.89 4.76
N ASN A 129 -8.06 23.69 3.98
CA ASN A 129 -7.00 24.70 3.82
C ASN A 129 -7.44 25.97 3.07
N ARG A 130 -8.39 25.86 2.11
CA ARG A 130 -8.96 27.03 1.41
C ARG A 130 -9.92 27.83 2.29
N ASN A 131 -10.64 27.16 3.19
CA ASN A 131 -11.59 27.81 4.09
C ASN A 131 -10.92 28.35 5.37
N GLY A 132 -9.71 27.89 5.70
CA GLY A 132 -8.89 28.34 6.82
C GLY A 132 -7.86 29.42 6.46
N GLY A 133 -8.16 30.32 5.52
CA GLY A 133 -7.28 31.45 5.24
C GLY A 133 -7.07 32.31 6.49
N ALA A 134 -5.80 32.51 6.86
CA ALA A 134 -5.30 33.42 7.91
C ALA A 134 -5.26 32.90 9.38
N ALA A 135 -4.17 32.20 9.72
CA ALA A 135 -3.40 32.23 10.98
C ALA A 135 -2.39 31.06 10.95
N ALA A 136 -1.09 31.13 11.23
CA ALA A 136 -0.24 32.14 11.82
C ALA A 136 1.20 31.97 11.31
N ALA A 137 1.96 33.06 11.41
CA ALA A 137 3.35 33.18 11.00
C ALA A 137 4.37 32.42 11.88
N LYS A 138 5.47 32.04 11.22
CA LYS A 138 6.88 32.03 11.65
C LYS A 138 7.28 31.30 12.94
N ALA A 139 8.01 30.20 12.77
CA ALA A 139 9.12 29.81 13.65
C ALA A 139 10.19 29.07 12.83
N CYS A 140 11.45 29.51 12.95
CA CYS A 140 12.62 28.89 12.35
C CYS A 140 12.80 27.44 12.85
N ALA A 141 12.87 26.47 11.94
CA ALA A 141 13.47 25.16 12.20
C ALA A 141 13.98 24.54 10.88
N PRO A 142 15.27 24.64 10.55
CA PRO A 142 15.85 23.93 9.42
C PRO A 142 16.23 22.51 9.85
N SER A 143 15.36 21.53 9.58
CA SER A 143 15.68 20.09 9.62
C SER A 143 14.62 19.22 8.89
N SER A 144 13.35 19.63 8.91
CA SER A 144 12.23 18.84 8.35
C SER A 144 12.08 18.89 6.82
N ALA A 145 12.34 20.05 6.21
CA ALA A 145 12.18 20.26 4.76
C ALA A 145 13.21 19.47 3.94
N GLY A 146 14.42 19.28 4.47
CA GLY A 146 15.50 18.54 3.80
C GLY A 146 15.17 17.05 3.61
N GLU A 147 14.55 16.42 4.61
CA GLU A 147 14.22 15.00 4.56
C GLU A 147 13.05 14.69 3.61
N VAL A 148 11.99 15.50 3.60
CA VAL A 148 10.90 15.34 2.61
C VAL A 148 11.39 15.62 1.20
N LYS A 149 12.29 16.60 1.02
CA LYS A 149 12.95 16.86 -0.26
C LYS A 149 13.80 15.67 -0.72
N LYS A 150 14.53 15.02 0.20
CA LYS A 150 15.29 13.80 -0.09
C LYS A 150 14.37 12.66 -0.55
N MET A 151 13.26 12.41 0.14
CA MET A 151 12.30 11.37 -0.25
C MET A 151 11.67 11.65 -1.62
N VAL A 152 11.28 12.90 -1.91
CA VAL A 152 10.80 13.28 -3.25
C VAL A 152 11.86 13.05 -4.31
N SER A 153 13.12 13.42 -4.05
CA SER A 153 14.23 13.18 -4.98
C SER A 153 14.44 11.68 -5.24
N MET A 154 14.35 10.86 -4.20
CA MET A 154 14.46 9.40 -4.29
C MET A 154 13.33 8.84 -5.16
N ALA A 155 12.09 9.21 -4.87
CA ALA A 155 10.92 8.75 -5.61
C ALA A 155 10.97 9.16 -7.09
N VAL A 156 11.36 10.40 -7.40
CA VAL A 156 11.53 10.85 -8.79
C VAL A 156 12.64 10.05 -9.49
N SER A 157 13.77 9.80 -8.81
CA SER A 157 14.85 8.98 -9.37
C SER A 157 14.38 7.56 -9.72
N ILE A 158 13.66 6.90 -8.80
CA ILE A 158 13.10 5.56 -8.99
C ILE A 158 12.20 5.52 -10.23
N VAL A 159 11.31 6.51 -10.38
CA VAL A 159 10.40 6.61 -11.54
C VAL A 159 11.17 6.77 -12.85
N GLU A 160 12.17 7.64 -12.88
CA GLU A 160 12.99 7.84 -14.08
C GLU A 160 13.87 6.63 -14.41
N GLU A 161 14.35 5.90 -13.41
CA GLU A 161 15.10 4.66 -13.61
C GLU A 161 14.20 3.53 -14.12
N ALA A 162 12.99 3.40 -13.60
CA ALA A 162 12.05 2.38 -14.06
C ALA A 162 11.68 2.55 -15.55
N LYS A 163 11.54 3.79 -16.03
CA LYS A 163 11.31 4.08 -17.46
C LYS A 163 12.40 3.54 -18.39
N LYS A 164 13.60 3.30 -17.87
CA LYS A 164 14.75 2.79 -18.64
C LYS A 164 14.79 1.27 -18.72
N LEU A 165 13.93 0.56 -17.96
CA LEU A 165 13.91 -0.90 -17.95
C LEU A 165 13.32 -1.45 -19.27
N ARG A 166 14.07 -2.34 -19.92
CA ARG A 166 13.67 -2.97 -21.20
C ARG A 166 12.56 -4.01 -21.03
N GLN A 167 12.45 -4.62 -19.85
CA GLN A 167 11.41 -5.57 -19.50
C GLN A 167 10.49 -4.93 -18.47
N ASN A 168 9.34 -4.46 -18.93
CA ASN A 168 8.37 -3.74 -18.10
C ASN A 168 7.37 -4.76 -17.54
N ARG A 169 7.72 -5.39 -16.42
CA ARG A 169 6.83 -6.32 -15.71
C ARG A 169 5.69 -5.55 -15.03
N GLU A 170 4.49 -6.13 -14.98
CA GLU A 170 3.29 -5.51 -14.40
C GLU A 170 3.51 -5.10 -12.93
N GLU A 171 4.24 -5.90 -12.16
CA GLU A 171 4.52 -5.61 -10.75
C GLU A 171 5.44 -4.39 -10.57
N ILE A 172 6.39 -4.20 -11.50
CA ILE A 172 7.28 -3.03 -11.52
C ILE A 172 6.47 -1.79 -11.91
N GLN A 173 5.56 -1.90 -12.88
CA GLN A 173 4.67 -0.79 -13.23
C GLN A 173 3.81 -0.38 -12.04
N GLN A 174 3.25 -1.35 -11.32
CA GLN A 174 2.43 -1.08 -10.13
C GLN A 174 3.26 -0.44 -9.00
N LEU A 175 4.48 -0.92 -8.75
CA LEU A 175 5.41 -0.30 -7.81
C LEU A 175 5.69 1.17 -8.18
N VAL A 176 6.04 1.43 -9.43
CA VAL A 176 6.36 2.78 -9.94
C VAL A 176 5.15 3.70 -9.84
N GLN A 177 3.96 3.22 -10.15
CA GLN A 177 2.72 3.99 -10.02
C GLN A 177 2.52 4.48 -8.58
N PHE A 178 2.74 3.63 -7.57
CA PHE A 178 2.62 4.05 -6.17
C PHE A 178 3.76 4.97 -5.74
N VAL A 179 4.98 4.76 -6.22
CA VAL A 179 6.11 5.68 -5.98
C VAL A 179 5.82 7.07 -6.56
N GLU A 180 5.26 7.15 -7.76
CA GLU A 180 4.84 8.42 -8.37
C GLU A 180 3.77 9.12 -7.52
N GLN A 181 2.77 8.36 -7.05
CA GLN A 181 1.73 8.91 -6.17
C GLN A 181 2.35 9.45 -4.87
N ALA A 182 3.26 8.69 -4.25
CA ALA A 182 4.00 9.13 -3.08
C ALA A 182 4.79 10.42 -3.34
N ALA A 183 5.49 10.52 -4.48
CA ALA A 183 6.22 11.72 -4.85
C ALA A 183 5.31 12.95 -4.97
N LYS A 184 4.21 12.83 -5.72
CA LYS A 184 3.22 13.90 -5.92
C LYS A 184 2.62 14.35 -4.58
N GLN A 185 2.32 13.40 -3.71
CA GLN A 185 1.75 13.69 -2.39
C GLN A 185 2.78 14.37 -1.48
N MET A 186 3.99 13.84 -1.38
CA MET A 186 5.05 14.45 -0.59
C MET A 186 5.36 15.88 -1.05
N GLN A 187 5.35 16.16 -2.35
CA GLN A 187 5.48 17.53 -2.88
C GLN A 187 4.36 18.45 -2.40
N LYS A 188 3.10 18.01 -2.45
CA LYS A 188 1.96 18.78 -1.91
C LYS A 188 2.06 19.01 -0.41
N LEU A 189 2.68 18.08 0.29
CA LEU A 189 2.85 18.05 1.73
C LEU A 189 4.05 18.87 2.22
N GLN A 190 5.06 19.16 1.37
CA GLN A 190 6.19 20.03 1.73
C GLN A 190 5.78 21.45 2.15
N SER A 191 4.60 21.92 1.75
CA SER A 191 4.04 23.22 2.14
C SER A 191 3.31 23.19 3.49
N ALA A 192 2.98 22.01 4.01
CA ALA A 192 2.34 21.83 5.31
C ALA A 192 3.39 21.36 6.33
N ASN A 193 3.45 21.98 7.51
CA ASN A 193 4.41 21.63 8.58
C ASN A 193 4.05 20.30 9.27
N LEU A 194 4.18 19.18 8.55
CA LEU A 194 3.60 17.87 8.87
C LEU A 194 4.34 17.03 9.92
N ARG A 195 5.50 17.48 10.39
CA ARG A 195 6.38 16.68 11.24
C ARG A 195 6.08 16.73 12.73
N ARG A 196 5.00 17.39 13.15
CA ARG A 196 4.74 17.57 14.59
C ARG A 196 4.22 16.31 15.28
N ASP A 197 3.53 15.43 14.54
CA ASP A 197 2.94 14.23 15.12
C ASP A 197 3.87 12.99 15.04
N PRO A 198 4.05 12.24 16.15
CA PRO A 198 4.90 11.04 16.18
C PRO A 198 4.48 9.95 15.18
N LYS A 199 3.18 9.81 14.90
CA LYS A 199 2.66 8.79 13.97
C LYS A 199 2.96 9.19 12.53
N THR A 200 2.74 10.45 12.16
CA THR A 200 3.15 11.00 10.86
C THR A 200 4.66 10.86 10.66
N LYS A 201 5.48 11.13 11.69
CA LYS A 201 6.94 10.94 11.62
C LYS A 201 7.31 9.48 11.34
N LYS A 202 6.67 8.52 12.01
CA LYS A 202 6.91 7.09 11.79
C LYS A 202 6.59 6.68 10.35
N LEU A 203 5.44 7.11 9.82
CA LEU A 203 5.04 6.82 8.43
C LEU A 203 6.03 7.36 7.40
N LEU A 204 6.59 8.56 7.64
CA LEU A 204 7.62 9.12 6.76
C LEU A 204 8.93 8.32 6.80
N VAL A 205 9.32 7.81 7.96
CA VAL A 205 10.50 6.92 8.08
C VAL A 205 10.24 5.60 7.35
N ASP A 206 9.06 5.01 7.56
CA ASP A 206 8.65 3.79 6.87
C ASP A 206 8.62 3.99 5.34
N LEU A 207 8.12 5.14 4.86
CA LEU A 207 8.13 5.48 3.43
C LEU A 207 9.55 5.60 2.89
N GLN A 208 10.46 6.24 3.63
CA GLN A 208 11.85 6.37 3.21
C GLN A 208 12.52 5.00 3.04
N ASP A 209 12.31 4.09 3.99
CA ASP A 209 12.82 2.72 3.93
C ASP A 209 12.22 1.96 2.73
N LEU A 210 10.92 2.10 2.50
CA LEU A 210 10.24 1.50 1.34
C LEU A 210 10.74 2.04 0.00
N LEU A 211 11.02 3.34 -0.10
CA LEU A 211 11.62 3.93 -1.30
C LEU A 211 13.03 3.39 -1.54
N GLN A 212 13.82 3.18 -0.48
CA GLN A 212 15.14 2.57 -0.61
C GLN A 212 15.05 1.10 -1.06
N GLN A 213 14.06 0.35 -0.55
CA GLN A 213 13.78 -1.02 -1.03
C GLN A 213 13.38 -1.03 -2.50
N ALA A 214 12.52 -0.11 -2.94
CA ALA A 214 12.11 0.02 -4.33
C ALA A 214 13.29 0.36 -5.26
N ASP A 215 14.19 1.24 -4.84
CA ASP A 215 15.41 1.57 -5.57
C ASP A 215 16.33 0.34 -5.74
N ASN A 216 16.51 -0.43 -4.67
CA ASN A 216 17.29 -1.68 -4.71
C ASN A 216 16.67 -2.71 -5.68
N ILE A 217 15.34 -2.88 -5.68
CA ILE A 217 14.62 -3.77 -6.60
C ILE A 217 14.90 -3.37 -8.06
N LEU A 218 14.77 -2.08 -8.39
CA LEU A 218 15.04 -1.59 -9.74
C LEU A 218 16.50 -1.76 -10.14
N PHE A 219 17.44 -1.54 -9.21
CA PHE A 219 18.86 -1.74 -9.43
C PHE A 219 19.18 -3.19 -9.81
N HIS A 220 18.59 -4.17 -9.10
CA HIS A 220 18.76 -5.59 -9.42
C HIS A 220 18.18 -5.96 -10.79
N HIS A 221 17.04 -5.39 -11.17
CA HIS A 221 16.43 -5.60 -12.49
C HIS A 221 17.19 -4.93 -13.64
N ARG A 222 17.98 -3.89 -13.34
CA ARG A 222 18.80 -3.18 -14.32
C ARG A 222 20.08 -3.94 -14.68
N GLN A 223 20.63 -4.76 -13.77
CA GLN A 223 21.86 -5.48 -14.07
C GLN A 223 21.60 -6.65 -15.03
N PRO A 224 22.18 -6.65 -16.25
CA PRO A 224 22.13 -7.83 -17.10
C PRO A 224 22.82 -8.97 -16.36
N HIS A 225 22.16 -10.13 -16.25
CA HIS A 225 22.73 -11.35 -15.68
C HIS A 225 24.08 -11.65 -16.34
N ARG A 226 25.18 -11.19 -15.74
CA ARG A 226 26.51 -11.72 -16.04
C ARG A 226 26.55 -13.09 -15.37
N ASN A 227 26.32 -14.11 -16.17
CA ASN A 227 26.50 -15.53 -15.85
C ASN A 227 27.61 -15.74 -14.81
N ASN A 228 27.24 -16.14 -13.58
CA ASN A 228 28.15 -16.82 -12.68
C ASN A 228 27.41 -17.57 -11.57
N THR A 229 26.62 -18.56 -11.98
CA THR A 229 25.92 -19.51 -11.08
C THR A 229 26.87 -20.46 -10.33
N ARG A 230 28.20 -20.23 -10.35
CA ARG A 230 29.19 -21.13 -9.74
C ARG A 230 30.00 -20.56 -8.57
N MET A 231 29.91 -19.26 -8.27
CA MET A 231 30.68 -18.67 -7.15
C MET A 231 29.85 -18.15 -5.97
N ALA A 232 28.52 -18.13 -6.08
CA ALA A 232 27.65 -17.60 -5.02
C ALA A 232 27.50 -18.53 -3.79
N GLN A 233 28.06 -19.74 -3.81
CA GLN A 233 27.99 -20.68 -2.68
C GLN A 233 29.20 -20.63 -1.72
N ALA A 234 30.24 -19.83 -2.01
CA ALA A 234 31.50 -19.88 -1.26
C ALA A 234 31.64 -18.81 -0.14
N PHE A 235 30.73 -17.86 0.00
CA PHE A 235 30.86 -16.78 0.99
C PHE A 235 29.53 -16.45 1.66
N SER A 236 29.07 -17.31 2.58
CA SER A 236 27.92 -17.02 3.44
C SER A 236 28.25 -17.29 4.91
N CYS A 237 28.97 -16.35 5.50
CA CYS A 237 29.10 -16.19 6.95
C CYS A 237 29.12 -14.70 7.31
N THR A 238 27.98 -14.02 7.12
CA THR A 238 27.56 -12.83 7.88
C THR A 238 26.15 -12.45 7.43
N GLY A 239 25.24 -12.30 8.39
CA GLY A 239 23.81 -12.03 8.16
C GLY A 239 23.57 -10.73 7.39
N GLY A 240 23.12 -10.89 6.16
CA GLY A 240 22.48 -9.87 5.33
C GLY A 240 21.69 -10.63 4.27
N GLY A 241 20.35 -10.46 4.26
CA GLY A 241 19.48 -11.19 3.36
C GLY A 241 19.84 -10.89 1.89
N TYR A 242 20.44 -11.87 1.21
CA TYR A 242 20.73 -11.77 -0.21
C TYR A 242 19.42 -11.86 -1.01
N TYR A 243 19.10 -10.80 -1.75
CA TYR A 243 18.05 -10.75 -2.77
C TYR A 243 18.46 -11.61 -3.96
N SER A 244 18.20 -12.92 -3.89
CA SER A 244 18.25 -13.80 -5.05
C SER A 244 16.89 -13.73 -5.76
N GLN A 245 16.86 -13.05 -6.91
CA GLN A 245 15.77 -13.11 -7.90
C GLN A 245 14.41 -12.68 -7.32
N ASP A 246 14.15 -11.37 -7.26
CA ASP A 246 12.90 -10.84 -6.70
C ASP A 246 11.67 -11.55 -7.33
N GLU A 247 11.01 -12.40 -6.54
CA GLU A 247 9.73 -12.99 -6.91
C GLU A 247 8.71 -11.84 -7.07
N PRO A 248 7.79 -11.92 -8.05
CA PRO A 248 6.82 -10.86 -8.31
C PRO A 248 6.04 -10.45 -7.06
N GLU A 249 5.79 -11.37 -6.14
CA GLU A 249 5.10 -11.11 -4.89
C GLU A 249 5.90 -10.26 -3.89
N GLN A 250 7.23 -10.24 -3.96
CA GLN A 250 8.07 -9.35 -3.14
C GLN A 250 8.00 -7.90 -3.64
N ILE A 251 8.02 -7.71 -4.97
CA ILE A 251 7.84 -6.40 -5.61
C ILE A 251 6.47 -5.84 -5.24
N LEU A 252 5.42 -6.66 -5.35
CA LEU A 252 4.06 -6.28 -4.98
C LEU A 252 3.91 -6.00 -3.49
N GLU A 253 4.62 -6.71 -2.62
CA GLU A 253 4.60 -6.43 -1.19
C GLU A 253 5.15 -5.03 -0.88
N VAL A 254 6.27 -4.63 -1.48
CA VAL A 254 6.80 -3.27 -1.35
C VAL A 254 5.83 -2.25 -1.93
N ALA A 255 5.27 -2.54 -3.11
CA ALA A 255 4.28 -1.70 -3.77
C ALA A 255 3.06 -1.43 -2.86
N TYR A 256 2.45 -2.46 -2.29
CA TYR A 256 1.28 -2.31 -1.41
C TYR A 256 1.60 -1.63 -0.08
N ARG A 257 2.82 -1.79 0.45
CA ARG A 257 3.24 -1.03 1.64
C ARG A 257 3.39 0.46 1.33
N ILE A 258 3.91 0.81 0.15
CA ILE A 258 3.96 2.21 -0.31
C ILE A 258 2.53 2.76 -0.50
N GLU A 259 1.65 2.00 -1.17
CA GLU A 259 0.22 2.35 -1.31
C GLU A 259 -0.39 2.63 0.07
N TYR A 260 -0.22 1.75 1.05
CA TYR A 260 -0.72 1.95 2.41
C TYR A 260 -0.26 3.27 3.03
N VAL A 261 1.04 3.60 2.96
CA VAL A 261 1.54 4.84 3.53
C VAL A 261 0.97 6.06 2.80
N VAL A 262 0.89 6.01 1.47
CA VAL A 262 0.26 7.04 0.62
C VAL A 262 -1.21 7.26 1.00
N GLN A 263 -1.95 6.18 1.27
CA GLN A 263 -3.35 6.22 1.66
C GLN A 263 -3.58 6.75 3.07
N PHE A 264 -2.68 6.41 3.99
CA PHE A 264 -2.85 6.70 5.42
C PHE A 264 -2.36 8.10 5.80
N LEU A 265 -1.34 8.62 5.13
CA LEU A 265 -0.75 9.93 5.42
C LEU A 265 -1.75 11.11 5.33
N PRO A 266 -2.68 11.20 4.36
CA PRO A 266 -3.72 12.23 4.35
C PRO A 266 -4.67 12.10 5.53
N LEU A 267 -5.02 10.87 5.91
CA LEU A 267 -5.95 10.62 7.01
C LEU A 267 -5.37 11.12 8.33
N THR A 268 -4.10 10.82 8.61
CA THR A 268 -3.46 11.33 9.84
C THR A 268 -3.43 12.85 9.90
N ILE A 269 -3.35 13.51 8.75
CA ILE A 269 -3.38 14.98 8.67
C ILE A 269 -4.79 15.52 8.90
N ILE A 270 -5.81 14.94 8.25
CA ILE A 270 -7.22 15.36 8.42
C ILE A 270 -7.65 15.22 9.87
N LEU A 271 -7.27 14.12 10.51
CA LEU A 271 -7.63 13.83 11.90
C LEU A 271 -6.93 14.73 12.93
N GLN A 272 -5.98 15.56 12.50
CA GLN A 272 -5.27 16.54 13.34
C GLN A 272 -5.80 17.97 13.19
N ILE A 273 -6.69 18.22 12.23
CA ILE A 273 -7.32 19.52 11.96
C ILE A 273 -8.71 19.55 12.58
#